data_AF-A0A6D2HJ42-F1
#
_entry.id   AF-A0A6D2HJ42-F1
#
_cell.length_a   1.000
_cell.length_b   1.000
_cell.length_c   1.000
_cell.angle_alpha   90.00
_cell.angle_beta   90.00
_cell.angle_gamma   90.00
#
_symmetry.space_group_name_H-M   'P 1'
#
loop_
_entity.id
_entity.type
_entity.pdbx_description
1 polymer ?
#
loop_
_entity_poly.entity_id
_entity_poly.type
_entity_poly.pdbx_seq_one_letter_code
_entity_poly.pdbx_strand_id
1 'polypeptide(L)'
;MGVEEGSIKPTSRPLTGFTAEHVYSCGTVRLPVYVGGISKLLKFIVMDKPAIYNAILGTPWLHEMKAVISTFHQCVKFPIPSGIFTLRGDQRVTRSCFLRERKLRTASSCMITEPVSTTRPTSPTQ
;
A
#
# COMPACT_ATOMS: atom_id res chain seq x y z
N MET A 1 -9.70 3.53 -7.12
CA MET A 1 -9.66 4.93 -6.61
C MET A 1 -9.89 5.97 -7.72
N GLY A 2 -10.17 5.57 -8.98
CA GLY A 2 -10.52 6.52 -10.04
C GLY A 2 -9.44 7.55 -10.37
N VAL A 3 -8.16 7.19 -10.21
CA VAL A 3 -7.04 8.07 -10.54
C VAL A 3 -6.76 7.91 -12.03
N GLU A 4 -6.87 9.00 -12.79
CA GLU A 4 -6.52 8.99 -14.21
C GLU A 4 -5.02 8.86 -14.41
N GLU A 5 -4.60 8.00 -15.34
CA GLU A 5 -3.18 7.74 -15.62
C GLU A 5 -2.42 9.02 -15.99
N GLY A 6 -3.06 9.94 -16.72
CA GLY A 6 -2.47 11.24 -17.10
C GLY A 6 -2.15 12.17 -15.92
N SER A 7 -2.74 11.94 -14.75
CA SER A 7 -2.46 12.72 -13.53
C SER A 7 -1.24 12.21 -12.75
N ILE A 8 -0.75 11.00 -13.07
CA ILE A 8 0.38 10.37 -12.41
C ILE A 8 1.66 10.91 -13.03
N LYS A 9 2.49 11.55 -12.22
CA LYS A 9 3.83 11.96 -12.65
C LYS A 9 4.74 10.72 -12.65
N PRO A 10 5.23 10.26 -13.81
CA PRO A 10 6.06 9.07 -13.88
C PRO A 10 7.30 9.23 -13.01
N THR A 11 7.57 8.25 -12.16
CA THR A 11 8.74 8.23 -11.29
C THR A 11 9.00 6.79 -10.89
N SER A 12 10.14 6.25 -11.32
CA SER A 12 10.59 4.92 -10.92
C SER A 12 11.55 5.06 -9.75
N ARG A 13 11.08 4.68 -8.55
CA ARG A 13 11.90 4.60 -7.34
C ARG A 13 11.68 3.25 -6.68
N PRO A 14 12.74 2.56 -6.23
CA PRO A 14 12.61 1.34 -5.47
C PRO A 14 12.04 1.66 -4.09
N LEU A 15 11.01 0.91 -3.70
CA LEU A 15 10.44 0.87 -2.37
C LEU A 15 10.85 -0.45 -1.74
N THR A 16 11.59 -0.38 -0.64
CA THR A 16 12.04 -1.57 0.08
C THR A 16 11.04 -1.90 1.17
N GLY A 17 10.39 -3.06 1.04
CA GLY A 17 9.49 -3.58 2.05
C GLY A 17 10.22 -4.20 3.24
N PHE A 18 9.47 -4.56 4.28
CA PHE A 18 10.00 -5.24 5.47
C PHE A 18 10.65 -6.60 5.15
N THR A 19 10.20 -7.26 4.09
CA THR A 19 10.73 -8.53 3.59
C THR A 19 11.99 -8.37 2.73
N ALA A 20 12.58 -7.18 2.68
CA ALA A 20 13.66 -6.79 1.76
C ALA A 20 13.30 -6.93 0.26
N GLU A 21 12.02 -7.13 -0.07
CA GLU A 21 11.55 -7.09 -1.45
C GLU A 21 11.58 -5.64 -1.97
N HIS A 22 12.09 -5.48 -3.19
CA HIS A 22 12.07 -4.21 -3.89
C HIS A 22 10.85 -4.13 -4.81
N VAL A 23 10.05 -3.08 -4.63
CA VAL A 23 8.91 -2.76 -5.49
C VAL A 23 9.16 -1.42 -6.16
N TYR A 24 9.10 -1.39 -7.48
CA TYR A 24 9.21 -0.13 -8.22
C TYR A 24 7.88 0.61 -8.23
N SER A 25 7.93 1.91 -7.96
CA SER A 25 6.76 2.78 -8.10
C SER A 25 6.45 3.09 -9.57
N CYS A 26 5.17 3.23 -9.90
CA CYS A 26 4.73 3.75 -11.21
C CYS A 26 4.97 5.26 -11.30
N GLY A 27 4.77 5.96 -10.19
CA GLY A 27 4.92 7.39 -10.14
C GLY A 27 4.40 8.01 -8.87
N THR A 28 4.13 9.31 -8.94
CA THR A 28 3.56 10.06 -7.82
C THR A 28 2.33 10.85 -8.25
N VAL A 29 1.35 10.94 -7.37
CA VAL A 29 0.10 11.67 -7.61
C VAL A 29 -0.21 12.53 -6.39
N ARG A 30 -0.87 13.67 -6.59
CA ARG A 30 -1.36 14.51 -5.49
C ARG A 30 -2.86 14.32 -5.37
N LEU A 31 -3.33 13.82 -4.22
CA LEU A 31 -4.74 13.56 -3.98
C LEU A 31 -5.23 14.32 -2.75
N PRO A 32 -6.40 14.98 -2.83
CA PRO A 32 -7.04 15.55 -1.66
C PRO A 32 -7.58 14.41 -0.77
N VAL A 33 -7.23 14.47 0.51
CA VAL A 33 -7.70 13.54 1.54
C VAL A 33 -8.53 14.33 2.53
N TYR A 34 -9.80 13.92 2.66
CA TYR A 34 -10.74 14.52 3.60
C TYR A 34 -11.01 13.57 4.76
N VAL A 35 -10.67 13.98 5.98
CA VAL A 35 -10.92 13.21 7.20
C VAL A 35 -11.31 14.16 8.32
N GLY A 36 -12.46 13.90 8.95
CA GLY A 36 -12.89 14.63 10.14
C GLY A 36 -13.03 16.14 9.95
N GLY A 37 -13.50 16.60 8.78
CA GLY A 37 -13.65 18.04 8.51
C GLY A 37 -12.39 18.72 7.97
N ILE A 38 -11.26 18.01 7.91
CA ILE A 38 -9.99 18.55 7.41
C ILE A 38 -9.70 17.98 6.03
N SER A 39 -9.42 18.86 5.07
CA SER A 39 -8.95 18.49 3.73
C SER A 39 -7.47 18.82 3.59
N LYS A 40 -6.67 17.83 3.15
CA LYS A 40 -5.23 17.98 2.90
C LYS A 40 -4.85 17.39 1.54
N LEU A 41 -4.05 18.12 0.78
CA LEU A 41 -3.53 17.64 -0.50
C LEU A 41 -2.20 16.91 -0.30
N LEU A 42 -2.24 15.58 -0.36
CA LEU A 42 -1.09 14.72 -0.04
C LEU A 42 -0.46 14.16 -1.31
N LYS A 43 0.87 14.00 -1.29
CA LYS A 43 1.62 13.31 -2.35
C LYS A 43 1.68 11.82 -2.03
N PHE A 44 1.11 11.01 -2.91
CA PHE A 44 1.16 9.56 -2.85
C PHE A 44 2.17 9.01 -3.85
N ILE A 45 2.73 7.85 -3.51
CA ILE A 45 3.48 7.01 -4.43
C ILE A 45 2.51 5.95 -4.94
N VAL A 46 2.43 5.80 -6.26
CA VAL A 46 1.56 4.83 -6.92
C VAL A 46 2.33 3.54 -7.15
N MET A 47 1.73 2.41 -6.78
CA MET A 47 2.24 1.07 -7.05
C MET A 47 1.19 0.31 -7.83
N ASP A 48 1.62 -0.37 -8.88
CA ASP A 48 0.79 -1.32 -9.64
C ASP A 48 0.99 -2.73 -9.08
N LYS A 49 0.43 -2.95 -7.89
CA LYS A 49 0.41 -4.27 -7.25
C LYS A 49 -0.97 -4.53 -6.62
N PRO A 50 -1.47 -5.77 -6.68
CA PRO A 50 -2.69 -6.13 -5.99
C PRO A 50 -2.51 -5.96 -4.47
N ALA A 51 -3.35 -5.14 -3.86
CA ALA A 51 -3.36 -4.90 -2.42
C ALA A 51 -4.79 -4.87 -1.87
N ILE A 52 -4.94 -5.17 -0.57
CA ILE A 52 -6.23 -5.08 0.12
C ILE A 52 -6.62 -3.65 0.51
N TYR A 53 -5.71 -2.70 0.35
CA TYR A 53 -5.88 -1.28 0.64
C TYR A 53 -5.69 -0.46 -0.64
N ASN A 54 -6.41 0.67 -0.71
CA ASN A 54 -6.31 1.59 -1.83
C ASN A 54 -5.19 2.64 -1.62
N ALA A 55 -4.98 3.07 -0.37
CA ALA A 55 -3.97 4.05 0.02
C ALA A 55 -3.47 3.77 1.43
N ILE A 56 -2.23 4.16 1.71
CA ILE A 56 -1.64 4.14 3.05
C ILE A 56 -1.31 5.59 3.42
N LEU A 57 -1.86 6.04 4.54
CA LEU A 57 -1.47 7.32 5.15
C LEU A 57 -0.30 7.06 6.08
N GLY A 58 0.88 7.49 5.65
CA GLY A 58 2.11 7.30 6.41
C GLY A 58 2.25 8.25 7.60
N THR A 59 3.36 8.08 8.31
CA THR A 59 3.81 8.93 9.41
C THR A 59 3.78 10.45 9.12
N PRO A 60 4.16 10.93 7.92
CA PRO A 60 4.09 12.37 7.64
C PRO A 60 2.69 12.97 7.83
N TRP A 61 1.65 12.29 7.35
CA TRP A 61 0.27 12.74 7.53
C TRP A 61 -0.15 12.68 8.99
N LEU A 62 0.23 11.61 9.71
CA LEU A 62 -0.08 11.47 11.14
C LEU A 62 0.55 12.59 11.97
N HIS A 63 1.80 12.94 11.69
CA HIS A 63 2.51 14.03 12.36
C HIS A 63 1.88 15.39 12.04
N GLU A 64 1.54 15.64 10.77
CA GLU A 64 0.88 16.88 10.35
C GLU A 64 -0.48 17.06 11.07
N MET A 65 -1.24 15.97 11.22
CA MET A 65 -2.53 15.97 11.89
C MET A 65 -2.42 15.97 13.42
N LYS A 66 -1.21 15.89 14.01
CA LYS A 66 -1.01 15.65 15.46
C LYS A 66 -1.81 14.44 15.95
N ALA A 67 -1.84 13.39 15.13
CA ALA A 67 -2.66 12.22 15.33
C ALA A 67 -2.03 11.25 16.36
N VAL A 68 -2.88 10.70 17.22
CA VAL A 68 -2.54 9.65 18.18
C VAL A 68 -3.26 8.37 17.74
N ILE A 69 -2.48 7.33 17.47
CA ILE A 69 -3.01 6.01 17.08
C ILE A 69 -3.09 5.13 18.33
N SER A 70 -4.24 4.50 18.54
CA SER A 70 -4.40 3.42 19.51
C SER A 70 -4.66 2.11 18.79
N THR A 71 -3.69 1.20 18.85
CA THR A 71 -3.82 -0.16 18.31
C THR A 71 -4.83 -0.98 19.11
N PHE A 72 -4.87 -0.81 20.43
CA PHE A 72 -5.83 -1.49 21.31
C PHE A 72 -7.28 -1.13 20.98
N HIS A 73 -7.58 0.17 20.78
CA HIS A 73 -8.92 0.65 20.47
C HIS A 73 -9.21 0.69 18.96
N GLN A 74 -8.24 0.30 18.13
CA GLN A 74 -8.28 0.39 16.67
C GLN A 74 -8.77 1.75 16.18
N CYS A 75 -8.23 2.83 16.74
CA CYS A 75 -8.68 4.19 16.40
C CYS A 75 -7.51 5.15 16.23
N VAL A 76 -7.78 6.23 15.50
CA VAL A 76 -6.88 7.36 15.31
C VAL A 76 -7.59 8.62 15.78
N LYS A 77 -6.98 9.36 16.69
CA LYS A 77 -7.53 10.59 17.25
C LYS A 77 -6.67 11.77 16.85
N PHE A 78 -7.28 12.89 16.48
CA PHE A 78 -6.54 14.11 16.19
C PHE A 78 -7.39 15.36 16.49
N PRO A 79 -6.76 16.50 16.81
CA PRO A 79 -7.48 17.75 17.06
C PRO A 79 -8.11 18.31 15.78
N ILE A 80 -9.31 18.84 15.93
CA ILE A 80 -10.06 19.62 14.95
C ILE A 80 -10.56 20.90 15.64
N PRO A 81 -10.97 21.96 14.92
CA PRO A 81 -11.42 23.20 15.55
C PRO A 81 -12.55 23.03 16.58
N SER A 82 -13.42 22.03 16.40
CA SER A 82 -14.54 21.72 17.29
C SER A 82 -14.22 20.69 18.38
N GLY A 83 -12.94 20.29 18.56
CA GLY A 83 -12.54 19.32 19.58
C GLY A 83 -11.63 18.21 19.05
N ILE A 84 -11.91 16.95 19.41
CA ILE A 84 -11.12 15.79 18.96
C ILE A 84 -11.94 14.94 18.00
N PHE A 85 -11.45 14.75 16.79
CA PHE A 85 -12.01 13.76 15.87
C PHE A 85 -11.47 12.38 16.22
N THR A 86 -12.33 11.35 16.18
CA THR A 86 -11.93 9.96 16.38
C THR A 86 -12.32 9.15 15.15
N LEU A 87 -11.33 8.76 14.36
CA LEU A 87 -11.49 7.77 13.29
C LEU A 87 -11.46 6.37 13.92
N ARG A 88 -12.57 5.63 13.87
CA ARG A 88 -12.64 4.25 14.36
C ARG A 88 -12.49 3.26 13.20
N GLY A 89 -11.66 2.24 13.41
CA GLY A 89 -11.63 1.08 12.55
C GLY A 89 -12.87 0.22 12.72
N ASP A 90 -13.22 -0.51 11.67
CA ASP A 90 -14.26 -1.54 11.70
C ASP A 90 -13.59 -2.92 11.76
N GLN A 91 -13.82 -3.64 12.86
CA GLN A 91 -13.21 -4.94 13.08
C GLN A 91 -13.71 -6.01 12.11
N ARG A 92 -14.97 -5.93 11.65
CA ARG A 92 -15.55 -6.89 10.69
C ARG A 92 -14.90 -6.71 9.32
N VAL A 93 -14.80 -5.46 8.87
CA VAL A 93 -14.10 -5.13 7.62
C VAL A 93 -12.64 -5.53 7.73
N THR A 94 -11.97 -5.22 8.84
CA THR A 94 -10.57 -5.60 9.09
C THR A 94 -10.35 -7.12 8.95
N ARG A 95 -11.23 -7.93 9.55
CA ARG A 95 -11.16 -9.41 9.45
C ARG A 95 -11.34 -9.87 8.00
N SER A 96 -12.31 -9.31 7.27
CA SER A 96 -12.51 -9.65 5.86
C SER A 96 -11.32 -9.28 4.98
N CYS A 97 -10.71 -8.11 5.20
CA CYS A 97 -9.51 -7.67 4.51
C CYS A 97 -8.32 -8.61 4.78
N PHE A 98 -8.12 -9.02 6.03
CA PHE A 98 -7.07 -9.98 6.39
C PHE A 98 -7.23 -11.33 5.67
N LEU A 99 -8.45 -11.87 5.64
CA LEU A 99 -8.73 -13.12 4.91
C LEU A 99 -8.50 -12.95 3.39
N ARG A 100 -8.87 -11.80 2.83
CA ARG A 100 -8.63 -11.50 1.41
C ARG A 100 -7.14 -11.35 1.11
N GLU A 101 -6.36 -10.74 2.00
CA GLU A 101 -4.92 -10.61 1.85
C GLU A 101 -4.24 -11.98 1.83
N ARG A 102 -4.63 -12.89 2.74
CA ARG A 102 -4.13 -14.26 2.75
C ARG A 102 -4.39 -14.96 1.42
N LYS A 103 -5.61 -14.82 0.87
CA LYS A 103 -5.95 -15.38 -0.45
C LYS A 103 -5.11 -14.76 -1.57
N LEU A 104 -4.91 -13.45 -1.56
CA LEU A 104 -4.06 -12.76 -2.54
C LEU A 104 -2.61 -13.28 -2.48
N ARG A 105 -2.05 -13.43 -1.28
CA ARG A 105 -0.70 -13.99 -1.08
C ARG A 105 -0.59 -15.44 -1.58
N THR A 106 -1.58 -16.28 -1.30
CA THR A 106 -1.60 -17.66 -1.79
C THR A 106 -1.74 -17.71 -3.31
N ALA A 107 -2.59 -16.87 -3.91
CA ALA A 107 -2.74 -16.79 -5.36
C ALA A 107 -1.46 -16.28 -6.05
N SER A 108 -0.76 -15.30 -5.46
CA SER A 108 0.55 -14.84 -5.93
C SER A 108 1.65 -15.90 -5.77
N SER A 109 1.54 -16.78 -4.78
CA SER A 109 2.50 -17.89 -4.57
C SER A 109 2.37 -19.02 -5.60
N CYS A 110 1.27 -19.11 -6.33
CA CYS A 110 1.07 -20.11 -7.38
C CYS A 110 1.64 -19.70 -8.75
N MET A 111 2.15 -18.48 -8.89
CA MET A 111 2.76 -17.97 -10.13
C MET A 111 4.29 -18.15 -10.15
N ILE A 112 4.84 -19.15 -9.46
CA ILE A 112 6.25 -19.52 -9.64
C ILE A 112 6.36 -20.25 -11.00
N THR A 113 6.80 -19.48 -11.99
CA THR A 113 7.54 -19.82 -13.20
C THR A 113 7.43 -21.27 -13.70
N GLU A 114 6.89 -21.41 -14.92
CA GLU A 114 7.11 -22.54 -15.82
C GLU A 114 8.55 -23.08 -15.70
N PRO A 115 8.77 -24.41 -15.62
CA PRO A 115 10.12 -24.96 -15.63
C PRO A 115 10.75 -24.68 -17.00
N VAL A 116 11.79 -23.84 -17.02
CA VAL A 116 12.73 -23.79 -18.14
C VAL A 116 13.33 -25.19 -18.28
N SER A 117 12.87 -25.92 -19.29
CA SER A 117 13.48 -27.16 -19.75
C SER A 117 14.76 -26.80 -20.51
N THR A 118 15.85 -26.55 -19.81
CA THR A 118 17.18 -26.54 -20.44
C THR A 118 17.67 -27.97 -20.52
N THR A 119 17.36 -28.61 -21.65
CA THR A 119 18.07 -29.80 -22.12
C THR A 119 19.56 -29.48 -22.25
N ARG A 120 20.38 -30.23 -21.53
CA ARG A 120 21.84 -30.21 -21.59
C ARG A 120 22.30 -30.87 -22.89
N PRO A 121 23.18 -30.25 -23.70
CA PRO A 121 24.00 -30.98 -24.65
C PRO A 121 25.41 -31.16 -24.08
N THR A 122 25.74 -32.40 -23.77
CA THR A 122 27.10 -32.94 -23.67
C THR A 122 27.81 -32.86 -25.02
N SER A 123 29.05 -32.39 -25.05
CA SER A 123 30.03 -32.71 -26.10
C SER A 123 31.47 -32.45 -25.59
N PRO A 124 32.50 -33.11 -26.14
CA PRO A 124 33.50 -33.82 -25.35
C PRO A 124 34.88 -33.14 -25.30
N THR A 125 35.70 -33.69 -24.41
CA THR A 125 37.16 -33.59 -24.31
C THR A 125 37.87 -33.49 -25.65
N GLN A 126 38.70 -32.47 -25.79
CA GLN A 126 40.03 -32.56 -26.39
C GLN A 126 40.95 -31.55 -25.72
#